data_AF-A0ABD3Y1K7-F1
#
_entry.id   AF-A0ABD3Y1K7-F1
#
_cell.length_a   1.000
_cell.length_b   1.000
_cell.length_c   1.000
_cell.angle_alpha   90.00
_cell.angle_beta   90.00
_cell.angle_gamma   90.00
#
_symmetry.space_group_name_H-M   'P 1'
#
loop_
_entity.id
_entity.type
_entity.pdbx_description
1 polymer ?
#
loop_
_entity_poly.entity_id
_entity_poly.type
_entity_poly.pdbx_seq_one_letter_code
_entity_poly.pdbx_strand_id
1 'polypeptide(L)'
;MGTVVSIQRKVIIEITKEQIFKDLNKAIDKLKQIPELQKVNGEWDKDLVESIGIFFQAYFSFKKINNLSYDLIQKCQCEAGQSLSKSRSISVVCKVVMEGLKMGYRDKAGKLDTHQFKVISESLHTLVNYSDCTPEVTYDIAGEPNFLETMKEILTEVLPNHLQDKAKVEDEDVMKCCLTIYDNISMVDDNILHLRSLDIVPVFLSFLDTQVQIYRLTALSTLANIINEEESTEILQGKPNVIAFLLKKLGLALKDPCHSHMGWSAQKCARTVHRLARTDANKTLLVEMNCLTHLVELAKSGNVDEQREAVGAIQVLSFHKDNQIKILYDTKLKVVDVLRYIKETTSDKVVRKAVEVTFWNLQEELQKNKYKNLVSLYEQKNGPSAAAMKSEESHGVPVKDGKVHILISYEQSNQEMLIKIRDILKDDYVVHMNNDNTIEVMAKAVEEAHVILMCMSRKYKYNPHCQAEIEYAFQLKKRIIPVIMERGYRPDGWLGLLLGTRIFFDFSGKYPLEQKIIELKHEIAYFYRHDV
;
A
#
# COMPACT_ATOMS: atom_id res chain seq x y z
N MET A 1 -20.72 15.91 -41.08
CA MET A 1 -21.66 15.44 -40.03
C MET A 1 -20.97 14.81 -38.83
N GLY A 2 -19.97 13.92 -38.99
CA GLY A 2 -19.29 13.25 -37.87
C GLY A 2 -18.61 14.20 -36.83
N THR A 3 -18.00 15.30 -37.26
CA THR A 3 -17.32 16.26 -36.37
C THR A 3 -18.28 17.06 -35.49
N VAL A 4 -19.44 17.44 -36.02
CA VAL A 4 -20.46 18.22 -35.28
C VAL A 4 -21.14 17.36 -34.21
N VAL A 5 -21.44 16.09 -34.53
CA VAL A 5 -21.99 15.12 -33.56
C VAL A 5 -20.99 14.80 -32.45
N SER A 6 -19.69 14.74 -32.77
CA SER A 6 -18.62 14.55 -31.78
C SER A 6 -18.49 15.74 -30.82
N ILE A 7 -18.56 16.98 -31.33
CA ILE A 7 -18.52 18.20 -30.52
C ILE A 7 -19.76 18.30 -29.62
N GLN A 8 -20.96 18.08 -30.16
CA GLN A 8 -22.20 18.10 -29.37
C GLN A 8 -22.18 17.06 -28.24
N ARG A 9 -21.66 15.86 -28.49
CA ARG A 9 -21.52 14.82 -27.46
C ARG A 9 -20.54 15.23 -26.35
N LYS A 10 -19.39 15.80 -26.70
CA LYS A 10 -18.43 16.32 -25.70
C LYS A 10 -19.04 17.42 -24.82
N VAL A 11 -19.79 18.33 -25.43
CA VAL A 11 -20.49 19.40 -24.71
C VAL A 11 -21.53 18.83 -23.72
N ILE A 12 -22.32 17.84 -24.11
CA ILE A 12 -23.30 17.20 -23.22
C ILE A 12 -22.62 16.51 -22.02
N ILE A 13 -21.50 15.84 -22.25
CA ILE A 13 -20.71 15.19 -21.20
C ILE A 13 -20.22 16.23 -20.18
N GLU A 14 -19.62 17.32 -20.65
CA GLU A 14 -19.13 18.39 -19.76
C GLU A 14 -20.28 19.06 -19.00
N ILE A 15 -21.41 19.37 -19.65
CA ILE A 15 -22.59 19.94 -18.98
C ILE A 15 -23.11 19.01 -17.87
N THR A 16 -23.17 17.70 -18.15
CA THR A 16 -23.65 16.72 -17.15
C THR A 16 -22.68 16.64 -15.97
N LYS A 17 -21.37 16.60 -16.24
CA LYS A 17 -20.32 16.64 -15.22
C LYS A 17 -20.45 17.91 -14.37
N GLU A 18 -20.53 19.08 -14.99
CA GLU A 18 -20.67 20.38 -14.33
C GLU A 18 -21.91 20.44 -13.44
N GLN A 19 -23.04 19.88 -13.90
CA GLN A 19 -24.27 19.83 -13.11
C GLN A 19 -24.11 18.96 -11.86
N ILE A 20 -23.48 17.79 -11.95
CA ILE A 20 -23.20 16.94 -10.77
C ILE A 20 -22.32 17.71 -9.75
N PHE A 21 -21.26 18.37 -10.20
CA PHE A 21 -20.41 19.17 -9.31
C PHE A 21 -21.14 20.38 -8.72
N LYS A 22 -22.04 21.01 -9.48
CA LYS A 22 -22.88 22.11 -8.98
C LYS A 22 -23.79 21.65 -7.86
N ASP A 23 -24.45 20.50 -8.01
CA ASP A 23 -25.32 19.93 -6.98
C ASP A 23 -24.52 19.51 -5.75
N LEU A 24 -23.34 18.90 -5.96
CA LEU A 24 -22.40 18.55 -4.89
C LEU A 24 -21.97 19.79 -4.09
N ASN A 25 -21.54 20.85 -4.76
CA ASN A 25 -21.10 22.09 -4.10
C ASN A 25 -22.23 22.78 -3.35
N LYS A 26 -23.45 22.77 -3.90
CA LYS A 26 -24.63 23.29 -3.21
C LYS A 26 -24.92 22.51 -1.93
N ALA A 27 -24.81 21.18 -1.95
CA ALA A 27 -24.95 20.33 -0.77
C ALA A 27 -23.86 20.61 0.27
N ILE A 28 -22.61 20.78 -0.17
CA ILE A 28 -21.49 21.19 0.71
C ILE A 28 -21.80 22.53 1.40
N ASP A 29 -22.28 23.53 0.65
CA ASP A 29 -22.52 24.86 1.20
C ASP A 29 -23.73 24.90 2.14
N LYS A 30 -24.75 24.07 1.89
CA LYS A 30 -25.83 23.83 2.87
C LYS A 30 -25.25 23.24 4.16
N LEU A 31 -24.44 22.18 4.05
CA LEU A 31 -23.88 21.48 5.20
C LEU A 31 -23.03 22.40 6.09
N LYS A 32 -22.26 23.32 5.50
CA LYS A 32 -21.46 24.31 6.24
C LYS A 32 -22.30 25.27 7.10
N GLN A 33 -23.57 25.48 6.74
CA GLN A 33 -24.47 26.39 7.47
C GLN A 33 -25.14 25.71 8.66
N ILE A 34 -25.10 24.37 8.72
CA ILE A 34 -25.69 23.58 9.79
C ILE A 34 -24.64 23.41 10.89
N PRO A 35 -24.90 23.85 12.15
CA PRO A 35 -24.08 23.47 13.29
C PRO A 35 -23.94 21.94 13.33
N GLU A 36 -22.72 21.43 13.51
CA GLU A 36 -22.45 19.99 13.43
C GLU A 36 -23.48 19.16 14.22
N LEU A 37 -24.09 18.15 13.57
CA LEU A 37 -25.08 17.24 14.15
C LEU A 37 -26.38 17.88 14.67
N GLN A 38 -26.92 18.89 13.98
CA GLN A 38 -28.23 19.43 14.34
C GLN A 38 -29.34 18.38 14.19
N LYS A 39 -30.09 18.17 15.28
CA LYS A 39 -31.35 17.43 15.29
C LYS A 39 -32.51 18.39 15.56
N VAL A 40 -33.60 18.27 14.81
CA VAL A 40 -34.83 19.05 15.00
C VAL A 40 -35.91 18.10 15.50
N ASN A 41 -36.43 18.34 16.71
CA ASN A 41 -37.40 17.46 17.37
C ASN A 41 -36.96 15.99 17.52
N GLY A 42 -35.65 15.74 17.65
CA GLY A 42 -35.08 14.40 17.74
C GLY A 42 -34.83 13.70 16.40
N GLU A 43 -35.22 14.31 15.29
CA GLU A 43 -34.94 13.83 13.94
C GLU A 43 -33.73 14.55 13.34
N TRP A 44 -33.09 13.92 12.35
CA TRP A 44 -32.00 14.54 11.59
C TRP A 44 -32.47 15.80 10.87
N ASP A 45 -31.61 16.83 10.85
CA ASP A 45 -31.87 18.01 10.03
C ASP A 45 -32.10 17.62 8.55
N LYS A 46 -33.11 18.24 7.93
CA LYS A 46 -33.52 17.89 6.57
C LYS A 46 -32.44 18.21 5.54
N ASP A 47 -31.76 19.34 5.67
CA ASP A 47 -30.71 19.74 4.73
C ASP A 47 -29.47 18.86 4.93
N LEU A 48 -29.22 18.36 6.14
CA LEU A 48 -28.19 17.34 6.41
C LEU A 48 -28.49 16.04 5.64
N VAL A 49 -29.70 15.50 5.78
CA VAL A 49 -30.11 14.25 5.11
C VAL A 49 -30.08 14.42 3.59
N GLU A 50 -30.59 15.54 3.07
CA GLU A 50 -30.56 15.83 1.63
C GLU A 50 -29.11 15.91 1.10
N SER A 51 -28.21 16.55 1.85
CA SER A 51 -26.81 16.69 1.46
C SER A 51 -26.08 15.35 1.42
N ILE A 52 -26.29 14.48 2.42
CA ILE A 52 -25.73 13.11 2.45
C ILE A 52 -26.25 12.30 1.25
N GLY A 53 -27.55 12.37 0.96
CA GLY A 53 -28.15 11.72 -0.19
C GLY A 53 -27.51 12.18 -1.51
N ILE A 54 -27.21 13.48 -1.66
CA ILE A 54 -26.51 14.03 -2.82
C ILE A 54 -25.08 13.49 -2.92
N PHE A 55 -24.33 13.43 -1.81
CA PHE A 55 -22.98 12.86 -1.79
C PHE A 55 -22.97 11.41 -2.25
N PHE A 56 -23.87 10.60 -1.69
CA PHE A 56 -24.05 9.19 -2.08
C PHE A 56 -24.38 9.04 -3.58
N GLN A 57 -25.34 9.82 -4.09
CA GLN A 57 -25.78 9.71 -5.50
C GLN A 57 -24.74 10.23 -6.49
N ALA A 58 -23.97 11.26 -6.13
CA ALA A 58 -22.97 11.86 -7.01
C ALA A 58 -21.94 10.82 -7.48
N TYR A 59 -21.49 9.95 -6.59
CA TYR A 59 -20.54 8.87 -6.91
C TYR A 59 -21.02 7.97 -8.06
N PHE A 60 -22.28 7.55 -8.03
CA PHE A 60 -22.87 6.69 -9.07
C PHE A 60 -23.29 7.45 -10.32
N SER A 61 -23.58 8.74 -10.19
CA SER A 61 -24.03 9.59 -11.30
C SER A 61 -22.96 9.72 -12.38
N PHE A 62 -21.68 9.75 -12.00
CA PHE A 62 -20.57 9.74 -12.98
C PHE A 62 -20.54 8.47 -13.85
N LYS A 63 -20.87 7.30 -13.28
CA LYS A 63 -20.95 6.02 -14.02
C LYS A 63 -22.10 5.98 -15.04
N LYS A 64 -23.10 6.85 -14.89
CA LYS A 64 -24.26 6.95 -15.79
C LYS A 64 -24.02 7.90 -16.97
N ILE A 65 -22.88 8.60 -17.02
CA ILE A 65 -22.53 9.48 -18.13
C ILE A 65 -22.12 8.62 -19.33
N ASN A 66 -22.99 8.58 -20.35
CA ASN A 66 -22.77 7.78 -21.56
C ASN A 66 -21.45 8.13 -22.25
N ASN A 67 -20.66 7.11 -22.60
CA ASN A 67 -19.37 7.20 -23.30
C ASN A 67 -18.25 7.91 -22.52
N LEU A 68 -18.37 8.06 -21.20
CA LEU A 68 -17.24 8.48 -20.37
C LEU A 68 -16.28 7.31 -20.19
N SER A 69 -14.98 7.53 -20.38
CA SER A 69 -13.99 6.48 -20.11
C SER A 69 -13.91 6.18 -18.62
N TYR A 70 -13.52 4.96 -18.28
CA TYR A 70 -13.31 4.54 -16.88
C TYR A 70 -12.36 5.50 -16.14
N ASP A 71 -11.24 5.89 -16.75
CA ASP A 71 -10.27 6.81 -16.16
C ASP A 71 -10.88 8.19 -15.85
N LEU A 72 -11.77 8.69 -16.72
CA LEU A 72 -12.44 9.97 -16.49
C LEU A 72 -13.50 9.86 -15.39
N ILE A 73 -14.22 8.74 -15.31
CA ILE A 73 -15.14 8.47 -14.19
C ILE A 73 -14.38 8.48 -12.88
N GLN A 74 -13.28 7.72 -12.78
CA GLN A 74 -12.45 7.64 -11.59
C GLN A 74 -11.90 9.03 -11.21
N LYS A 75 -11.40 9.80 -12.19
CA LYS A 75 -10.94 11.17 -11.96
C LYS A 75 -12.04 12.07 -11.38
N CYS A 76 -13.27 12.00 -11.90
CA CYS A 76 -14.39 12.79 -11.37
C CYS A 76 -14.76 12.37 -9.94
N GLN A 77 -14.74 11.07 -9.65
CA GLN A 77 -15.00 10.54 -8.30
C GLN A 77 -13.91 10.99 -7.31
N CYS A 78 -12.63 10.98 -7.71
CA CYS A 78 -11.53 11.54 -6.92
C CYS A 78 -11.70 13.04 -6.67
N GLU A 79 -12.00 13.83 -7.71
CA GLU A 79 -12.25 15.28 -7.60
C GLU A 79 -13.41 15.60 -6.62
N ALA A 80 -14.49 14.81 -6.67
CA ALA A 80 -15.60 14.91 -5.73
C ALA A 80 -15.19 14.55 -4.29
N GLY A 81 -14.46 13.45 -4.10
CA GLY A 81 -13.94 13.05 -2.78
C GLY A 81 -13.02 14.10 -2.16
N GLN A 82 -12.12 14.68 -2.96
CA GLN A 82 -11.25 15.78 -2.53
C GLN A 82 -12.04 17.03 -2.15
N SER A 83 -13.14 17.32 -2.86
CA SER A 83 -14.01 18.45 -2.53
C SER A 83 -14.70 18.25 -1.17
N LEU A 84 -15.21 17.04 -0.90
CA LEU A 84 -15.82 16.66 0.37
C LEU A 84 -14.83 16.67 1.55
N SER A 85 -13.58 16.25 1.29
CA SER A 85 -12.50 16.31 2.27
C SER A 85 -12.15 17.76 2.63
N LYS A 86 -11.90 18.60 1.61
CA LYS A 86 -11.57 20.03 1.81
C LYS A 86 -12.65 20.81 2.54
N SER A 87 -13.92 20.45 2.37
CA SER A 87 -15.04 21.09 3.05
C SER A 87 -15.33 20.56 4.45
N ARG A 88 -14.56 19.58 4.94
CA ARG A 88 -14.82 18.81 6.18
C ARG A 88 -16.15 18.06 6.17
N SER A 89 -16.73 17.83 5.00
CA SER A 89 -17.99 17.09 4.87
C SER A 89 -17.81 15.63 5.30
N ILE A 90 -16.64 15.02 5.07
CA ILE A 90 -16.33 13.65 5.52
C ILE A 90 -16.42 13.53 7.05
N SER A 91 -15.85 14.48 7.80
CA SER A 91 -15.95 14.53 9.27
C SER A 91 -17.42 14.57 9.74
N VAL A 92 -18.25 15.39 9.09
CA VAL A 92 -19.69 15.45 9.40
C VAL A 92 -20.38 14.11 9.10
N VAL A 93 -20.08 13.46 7.98
CA VAL A 93 -20.64 12.14 7.64
C VAL A 93 -20.22 11.08 8.67
N CYS A 94 -18.95 11.07 9.09
CA CYS A 94 -18.47 10.18 10.16
C CYS A 94 -19.23 10.41 11.48
N LYS A 95 -19.44 11.68 11.85
CA LYS A 95 -20.24 12.05 13.04
C LYS A 95 -21.68 11.55 12.96
N VAL A 96 -22.33 11.68 11.81
CA VAL A 96 -23.69 11.17 11.59
C VAL A 96 -23.76 9.66 11.74
N VAL A 97 -22.78 8.94 11.21
CA VAL A 97 -22.68 7.48 11.40
C VAL A 97 -22.48 7.14 12.87
N MET A 98 -21.55 7.78 13.59
CA MET A 98 -21.32 7.48 15.01
C MET A 98 -22.58 7.67 15.86
N GLU A 99 -23.20 8.84 15.73
CA GLU A 99 -24.39 9.19 16.48
C GLU A 99 -25.57 8.30 16.06
N GLY A 100 -25.71 8.01 14.77
CA GLY A 100 -26.76 7.14 14.25
C GLY A 100 -26.63 5.69 14.72
N LEU A 101 -25.41 5.15 14.77
CA LEU A 101 -25.14 3.82 15.31
C LEU A 101 -25.40 3.76 16.83
N LYS A 102 -25.02 4.80 17.59
CA LYS A 102 -25.31 4.90 19.03
C LYS A 102 -26.80 4.94 19.35
N MET A 103 -27.59 5.62 18.53
CA MET A 103 -29.05 5.62 18.65
C MET A 103 -29.67 4.25 18.32
N GLY A 104 -28.96 3.45 17.51
CA GLY A 104 -29.49 2.27 16.88
C GLY A 104 -30.47 2.60 15.75
N TYR A 105 -30.78 1.59 14.94
CA TYR A 105 -31.75 1.67 13.83
C TYR A 105 -32.93 0.72 14.04
N ARG A 106 -33.14 0.27 15.28
CA ARG A 106 -34.29 -0.54 15.69
C ARG A 106 -34.86 -0.04 17.00
N ASP A 107 -36.17 -0.13 17.15
CA ASP A 107 -36.84 0.18 18.40
C ASP A 107 -36.63 -0.92 19.46
N LYS A 108 -37.13 -0.68 20.67
CA LYS A 108 -37.06 -1.64 21.79
C LYS A 108 -37.77 -2.97 21.51
N ALA A 109 -38.70 -3.00 20.54
CA ALA A 109 -39.39 -4.20 20.10
C ALA A 109 -38.64 -4.92 18.94
N GLY A 110 -37.50 -4.38 18.50
CA GLY A 110 -36.68 -4.91 17.42
C GLY A 110 -37.17 -4.57 16.00
N LYS A 111 -38.17 -3.70 15.87
CA LYS A 111 -38.69 -3.22 14.58
C LYS A 111 -37.72 -2.20 13.99
N LEU A 112 -37.48 -2.31 12.68
CA LEU A 112 -36.60 -1.40 11.94
C LEU A 112 -37.16 0.02 11.90
N ASP A 113 -36.34 1.00 12.27
CA ASP A 113 -36.54 2.39 11.90
C ASP A 113 -35.92 2.61 10.51
N THR A 114 -36.77 2.61 9.49
CA THR A 114 -36.33 2.70 8.09
C THR A 114 -35.71 4.05 7.74
N HIS A 115 -36.16 5.13 8.38
CA HIS A 115 -35.64 6.46 8.13
C HIS A 115 -34.24 6.58 8.73
N GLN A 116 -34.08 6.20 9.99
CA GLN A 116 -32.80 6.17 10.68
C GLN A 116 -31.78 5.29 9.95
N PHE A 117 -32.19 4.07 9.57
CA PHE A 117 -31.32 3.15 8.85
C PHE A 117 -30.87 3.72 7.49
N LYS A 118 -31.77 4.36 6.74
CA LYS A 118 -31.43 4.97 5.46
C LYS A 118 -30.33 6.01 5.60
N VAL A 119 -30.42 6.90 6.59
CA VAL A 119 -29.41 7.95 6.83
C VAL A 119 -28.05 7.34 7.16
N ILE A 120 -28.02 6.31 8.03
CA ILE A 120 -26.80 5.59 8.39
C ILE A 120 -26.21 4.88 7.17
N SER A 121 -27.03 4.14 6.41
CA SER A 121 -26.60 3.38 5.24
C SER A 121 -26.04 4.32 4.15
N GLU A 122 -26.75 5.38 3.76
CA GLU A 122 -26.26 6.34 2.77
C GLU A 122 -24.95 7.02 3.22
N SER A 123 -24.81 7.30 4.53
CA SER A 123 -23.58 7.84 5.10
C SER A 123 -22.42 6.85 5.02
N LEU A 124 -22.62 5.59 5.46
CA LEU A 124 -21.63 4.52 5.40
C LEU A 124 -21.18 4.25 3.96
N HIS A 125 -22.13 4.13 3.03
CA HIS A 125 -21.81 3.93 1.61
C HIS A 125 -21.09 5.14 1.00
N THR A 126 -21.39 6.37 1.43
CA THR A 126 -20.61 7.56 1.04
C THR A 126 -19.15 7.42 1.47
N LEU A 127 -18.91 7.01 2.73
CA LEU A 127 -17.55 6.78 3.23
C LEU A 127 -16.84 5.65 2.47
N VAL A 128 -17.51 4.51 2.22
CA VAL A 128 -16.96 3.41 1.40
C VAL A 128 -16.55 3.90 0.01
N ASN A 129 -17.44 4.60 -0.68
CA ASN A 129 -17.24 5.03 -2.06
C ASN A 129 -16.07 6.00 -2.21
N TYR A 130 -15.97 7.00 -1.34
CA TYR A 130 -14.95 8.04 -1.48
C TYR A 130 -13.60 7.66 -0.83
N SER A 131 -13.59 6.76 0.16
CA SER A 131 -12.33 6.23 0.71
C SER A 131 -11.55 5.34 -0.26
N ASP A 132 -12.22 4.68 -1.22
CA ASP A 132 -11.57 3.92 -2.31
C ASP A 132 -10.98 4.84 -3.40
N CYS A 133 -11.40 6.12 -3.46
CA CYS A 133 -11.01 7.02 -4.54
C CYS A 133 -9.76 7.83 -4.24
N THR A 134 -9.60 8.32 -3.01
CA THR A 134 -8.55 9.32 -2.69
C THR A 134 -8.06 9.16 -1.24
N PRO A 135 -6.73 9.19 -0.99
CA PRO A 135 -6.18 9.02 0.35
C PRO A 135 -6.65 10.07 1.36
N GLU A 136 -6.94 11.29 0.93
CA GLU A 136 -7.42 12.40 1.77
C GLU A 136 -8.68 12.01 2.55
N VAL A 137 -9.60 11.30 1.91
CA VAL A 137 -10.82 10.81 2.57
C VAL A 137 -10.48 9.73 3.60
N THR A 138 -9.50 8.85 3.32
CA THR A 138 -9.06 7.87 4.33
C THR A 138 -8.41 8.52 5.54
N TYR A 139 -7.65 9.62 5.35
CA TYR A 139 -7.07 10.38 6.46
C TYR A 139 -8.14 11.08 7.28
N ASP A 140 -9.15 11.68 6.64
CA ASP A 140 -10.26 12.31 7.34
C ASP A 140 -11.05 11.29 8.17
N ILE A 141 -11.37 10.12 7.60
CA ILE A 141 -12.08 9.06 8.31
C ILE A 141 -11.23 8.51 9.47
N ALA A 142 -9.96 8.20 9.23
CA ALA A 142 -9.07 7.65 10.23
C ALA A 142 -8.69 8.68 11.31
N GLY A 143 -8.75 9.97 11.00
CA GLY A 143 -8.47 11.07 11.92
C GLY A 143 -9.69 11.52 12.73
N GLU A 144 -10.91 11.09 12.38
CA GLU A 144 -12.12 11.48 13.11
C GLU A 144 -12.16 10.79 14.49
N PRO A 145 -12.20 11.56 15.59
CA PRO A 145 -12.12 11.00 16.94
C PRO A 145 -13.24 10.00 17.24
N ASN A 146 -12.87 8.83 17.79
CA ASN A 146 -13.77 7.74 18.17
C ASN A 146 -14.53 7.07 17.01
N PHE A 147 -14.33 7.47 15.75
CA PHE A 147 -15.06 6.91 14.62
C PHE A 147 -14.69 5.44 14.39
N LEU A 148 -13.39 5.14 14.40
CA LEU A 148 -12.91 3.78 14.23
C LEU A 148 -13.28 2.92 15.44
N GLU A 149 -13.25 3.44 16.66
CA GLU A 149 -13.71 2.72 17.86
C GLU A 149 -15.20 2.37 17.75
N THR A 150 -16.04 3.33 17.34
CA THR A 150 -17.48 3.10 17.15
C THR A 150 -17.75 2.04 16.08
N MET A 151 -16.99 2.04 14.98
CA MET A 151 -17.09 0.98 13.96
C MET A 151 -16.65 -0.39 14.48
N LYS A 152 -15.60 -0.46 15.32
CA LYS A 152 -15.16 -1.70 15.95
C LYS A 152 -16.22 -2.25 16.90
N GLU A 153 -16.84 -1.38 17.70
CA GLU A 153 -17.90 -1.74 18.64
C GLU A 153 -19.09 -2.37 17.90
N ILE A 154 -19.62 -1.70 16.87
CA ILE A 154 -20.75 -2.26 16.11
C ILE A 154 -20.39 -3.57 15.42
N LEU A 155 -19.19 -3.67 14.80
CA LEU A 155 -18.74 -4.93 14.19
C LEU A 155 -18.71 -6.07 15.21
N THR A 156 -18.22 -5.79 16.41
CA THR A 156 -18.14 -6.78 17.50
C THR A 156 -19.53 -7.18 18.00
N GLU A 157 -20.47 -6.24 18.06
CA GLU A 157 -21.86 -6.49 18.45
C GLU A 157 -22.59 -7.40 17.45
N VAL A 158 -22.46 -7.13 16.15
CA VAL A 158 -23.20 -7.86 15.11
C VAL A 158 -22.55 -9.18 14.69
N LEU A 159 -21.24 -9.34 14.93
CA LEU A 159 -20.46 -10.52 14.52
C LEU A 159 -21.02 -11.87 15.04
N PRO A 160 -21.41 -12.04 16.31
CA PRO A 160 -21.93 -13.32 16.80
C PRO A 160 -23.19 -13.78 16.07
N ASN A 161 -24.09 -12.85 15.73
CA ASN A 161 -25.30 -13.17 14.96
C ASN A 161 -24.95 -13.56 13.53
N HIS A 162 -23.98 -12.89 12.91
CA HIS A 162 -23.50 -13.24 11.58
C HIS A 162 -22.89 -14.64 11.54
N LEU A 163 -22.01 -14.98 12.48
CA LEU A 163 -21.39 -16.31 12.55
C LEU A 163 -22.39 -17.44 12.81
N GLN A 164 -23.58 -17.13 13.33
CA GLN A 164 -24.67 -18.08 13.55
C GLN A 164 -25.73 -18.05 12.43
N ASP A 165 -25.49 -17.34 11.32
CA ASP A 165 -26.45 -17.12 10.23
C ASP A 165 -27.79 -16.51 10.71
N LYS A 166 -27.73 -15.67 11.75
CA LYS A 166 -28.88 -14.97 12.38
C LYS A 166 -28.85 -13.45 12.19
N ALA A 167 -27.81 -12.91 11.55
CA ALA A 167 -27.71 -11.48 11.29
C ALA A 167 -28.84 -11.03 10.36
N LYS A 168 -29.40 -9.85 10.64
CA LYS A 168 -30.44 -9.26 9.81
C LYS A 168 -29.81 -8.54 8.62
N VAL A 169 -30.57 -8.33 7.56
CA VAL A 169 -30.10 -7.70 6.30
C VAL A 169 -29.46 -6.33 6.54
N GLU A 170 -30.02 -5.53 7.45
CA GLU A 170 -29.48 -4.22 7.79
C GLU A 170 -28.15 -4.30 8.55
N ASP A 171 -28.00 -5.31 9.42
CA ASP A 171 -26.77 -5.55 10.18
C ASP A 171 -25.67 -6.03 9.22
N GLU A 172 -26.02 -6.83 8.22
CA GLU A 172 -25.14 -7.26 7.13
C GLU A 172 -24.66 -6.08 6.25
N ASP A 173 -25.54 -5.12 5.92
CA ASP A 173 -25.16 -3.92 5.17
C ASP A 173 -24.18 -3.02 5.96
N VAL A 174 -24.47 -2.79 7.25
CA VAL A 174 -23.58 -2.04 8.15
C VAL A 174 -22.23 -2.74 8.27
N MET A 175 -22.24 -4.04 8.54
CA MET A 175 -21.02 -4.84 8.67
C MET A 175 -20.16 -4.79 7.40
N LYS A 176 -20.79 -4.99 6.23
CA LYS A 176 -20.10 -4.89 4.94
C LYS A 176 -19.43 -3.53 4.75
N CYS A 177 -20.14 -2.44 5.09
CA CYS A 177 -19.59 -1.09 4.96
C CYS A 177 -18.41 -0.88 5.92
N CYS A 178 -18.56 -1.22 7.20
CA CYS A 178 -17.48 -1.09 8.19
C CYS A 178 -16.23 -1.89 7.78
N LEU A 179 -16.39 -3.16 7.37
CA LEU A 179 -15.27 -3.98 6.88
C LEU A 179 -14.57 -3.33 5.69
N THR A 180 -15.34 -2.79 4.73
CA THR A 180 -14.78 -2.16 3.53
C THR A 180 -14.08 -0.84 3.86
N ILE A 181 -14.60 -0.04 4.80
CA ILE A 181 -13.96 1.21 5.23
C ILE A 181 -12.62 0.90 5.89
N TYR A 182 -12.55 -0.07 6.80
CA TYR A 182 -11.27 -0.51 7.38
C TYR A 182 -10.29 -1.02 6.33
N ASP A 183 -10.77 -1.81 5.37
CA ASP A 183 -9.94 -2.29 4.26
C ASP A 183 -9.34 -1.12 3.49
N ASN A 184 -10.16 -0.14 3.08
CA ASN A 184 -9.71 1.04 2.37
C ASN A 184 -8.71 1.88 3.19
N ILE A 185 -8.96 2.08 4.48
CA ILE A 185 -8.03 2.79 5.38
C ILE A 185 -6.70 2.02 5.50
N SER A 186 -6.74 0.69 5.57
CA SER A 186 -5.56 -0.16 5.70
C SER A 186 -4.66 -0.14 4.46
N MET A 187 -5.18 0.27 3.30
CA MET A 187 -4.39 0.41 2.07
C MET A 187 -3.41 1.58 2.11
N VAL A 188 -3.55 2.49 3.09
CA VAL A 188 -2.68 3.64 3.29
C VAL A 188 -1.75 3.38 4.46
N ASP A 189 -0.45 3.23 4.18
CA ASP A 189 0.55 2.77 5.16
C ASP A 189 0.60 3.64 6.44
N ASP A 190 0.31 4.94 6.34
CA ASP A 190 0.33 5.88 7.46
C ASP A 190 -0.78 5.60 8.50
N ASN A 191 -1.87 4.94 8.09
CA ASN A 191 -2.97 4.60 8.98
C ASN A 191 -2.74 3.29 9.76
N ILE A 192 -1.77 2.46 9.35
CA ILE A 192 -1.59 1.12 9.92
C ILE A 192 -1.31 1.16 11.43
N LEU A 193 -0.49 2.13 11.90
CA LEU A 193 -0.22 2.26 13.34
C LEU A 193 -1.49 2.56 14.15
N HIS A 194 -2.33 3.45 13.64
CA HIS A 194 -3.60 3.79 14.28
C HIS A 194 -4.55 2.59 14.29
N LEU A 195 -4.68 1.88 13.16
CA LEU A 195 -5.49 0.66 13.12
C LEU A 195 -5.02 -0.40 14.12
N ARG A 196 -3.69 -0.58 14.26
CA ARG A 196 -3.12 -1.51 15.23
C ARG A 196 -3.36 -1.09 16.67
N SER A 197 -3.36 0.22 16.99
CA SER A 197 -3.65 0.67 18.36
C SER A 197 -5.09 0.40 18.80
N LEU A 198 -6.01 0.15 17.85
CA LEU A 198 -7.40 -0.22 18.15
C LEU A 198 -7.57 -1.68 18.54
N ASP A 199 -6.53 -2.52 18.47
CA ASP A 199 -6.64 -3.97 18.65
C ASP A 199 -7.71 -4.59 17.73
N ILE A 200 -7.66 -4.25 16.44
CA ILE A 200 -8.67 -4.66 15.44
C ILE A 200 -8.37 -6.03 14.81
N VAL A 201 -7.13 -6.53 14.93
CA VAL A 201 -6.68 -7.80 14.34
C VAL A 201 -7.58 -8.98 14.76
N PRO A 202 -7.88 -9.22 16.06
CA PRO A 202 -8.71 -10.36 16.46
C PRO A 202 -10.13 -10.36 15.87
N VAL A 203 -10.71 -9.16 15.68
CA VAL A 203 -12.03 -8.99 15.06
C VAL A 203 -11.99 -9.49 13.61
N PHE A 204 -10.98 -9.06 12.84
CA PHE A 204 -10.81 -9.46 11.45
C PHE A 204 -10.47 -10.94 11.28
N LEU A 205 -9.78 -11.55 12.24
CA LEU A 205 -9.53 -13.01 12.21
C LEU A 205 -10.80 -13.83 12.26
N SER A 206 -11.80 -13.37 13.00
CA SER A 206 -13.10 -14.05 13.11
C SER A 206 -13.86 -14.04 11.78
N PHE A 207 -13.60 -13.07 10.90
CA PHE A 207 -14.17 -12.99 9.56
C PHE A 207 -13.48 -13.88 8.53
N LEU A 208 -12.36 -14.53 8.84
CA LEU A 208 -11.73 -15.47 7.90
C LEU A 208 -12.54 -16.76 7.73
N ASP A 209 -13.34 -17.13 8.74
CA ASP A 209 -14.05 -18.41 8.77
C ASP A 209 -15.53 -18.28 8.34
N THR A 210 -16.03 -17.05 8.10
CA THR A 210 -17.41 -16.80 7.61
C THR A 210 -17.71 -17.45 6.26
N GLN A 211 -18.94 -17.91 6.03
CA GLN A 211 -19.40 -18.41 4.73
C GLN A 211 -19.58 -17.30 3.67
N VAL A 212 -19.67 -16.04 4.10
CA VAL A 212 -19.84 -14.89 3.22
C VAL A 212 -18.50 -14.51 2.59
N GLN A 213 -18.32 -14.98 1.35
CA GLN A 213 -17.07 -14.89 0.60
C GLN A 213 -16.47 -13.48 0.51
N ILE A 214 -17.32 -12.45 0.36
CA ILE A 214 -16.87 -11.06 0.26
C ILE A 214 -16.26 -10.56 1.58
N TYR A 215 -16.78 -10.97 2.74
CA TYR A 215 -16.23 -10.61 4.05
C TYR A 215 -14.92 -11.32 4.29
N ARG A 216 -14.84 -12.61 3.91
CA ARG A 216 -13.59 -13.37 4.00
C ARG A 216 -12.45 -12.72 3.21
N LEU A 217 -12.71 -12.28 1.98
CA LEU A 217 -11.71 -11.60 1.15
C LEU A 217 -11.34 -10.23 1.71
N THR A 218 -12.33 -9.44 2.14
CA THR A 218 -12.11 -8.12 2.74
C THR A 218 -11.27 -8.25 4.01
N ALA A 219 -11.60 -9.21 4.86
CA ALA A 219 -10.88 -9.45 6.08
C ALA A 219 -9.42 -9.89 5.83
N LEU A 220 -9.22 -10.81 4.89
CA LEU A 220 -7.87 -11.22 4.48
C LEU A 220 -7.05 -10.04 3.94
N SER A 221 -7.66 -9.18 3.12
CA SER A 221 -6.98 -8.03 2.53
C SER A 221 -6.59 -6.99 3.57
N THR A 222 -7.49 -6.70 4.51
CA THR A 222 -7.19 -5.82 5.65
C THR A 222 -6.07 -6.41 6.51
N LEU A 223 -6.15 -7.70 6.86
CA LEU A 223 -5.12 -8.40 7.63
C LEU A 223 -3.76 -8.35 6.93
N ALA A 224 -3.72 -8.59 5.61
CA ALA A 224 -2.49 -8.53 4.82
C ALA A 224 -1.77 -7.17 4.87
N ASN A 225 -2.49 -6.08 5.17
CA ASN A 225 -1.89 -4.75 5.36
C ASN A 225 -1.45 -4.49 6.80
N ILE A 226 -2.17 -5.00 7.80
CA ILE A 226 -1.97 -4.58 9.20
C ILE A 226 -1.14 -5.53 10.04
N ILE A 227 -1.07 -6.83 9.72
CA ILE A 227 -0.37 -7.81 10.56
C ILE A 227 1.15 -7.69 10.42
N ASN A 228 1.88 -8.01 11.49
CA ASN A 228 3.34 -8.01 11.51
C ASN A 228 3.93 -9.37 11.05
N GLU A 229 5.26 -9.52 11.07
CA GLU A 229 5.93 -10.74 10.63
C GLU A 229 5.54 -12.00 11.43
N GLU A 230 5.44 -11.86 12.75
CA GLU A 230 5.11 -12.94 13.70
C GLU A 230 3.67 -13.39 13.52
N GLU A 231 2.72 -12.45 13.56
CA GLU A 231 1.29 -12.68 13.34
C GLU A 231 1.04 -13.31 11.95
N SER A 232 1.74 -12.86 10.92
CA SER A 232 1.63 -13.43 9.57
C SER A 232 2.05 -14.92 9.55
N THR A 233 3.11 -15.26 10.28
CA THR A 233 3.56 -16.64 10.45
C THR A 233 2.52 -17.47 11.19
N GLU A 234 2.02 -17.01 12.33
CA GLU A 234 1.08 -17.77 13.16
C GLU A 234 -0.30 -17.94 12.50
N ILE A 235 -0.81 -16.88 11.88
CA ILE A 235 -2.20 -16.81 11.41
C ILE A 235 -2.31 -17.37 9.99
N LEU A 236 -1.49 -16.89 9.06
CA LEU A 236 -1.69 -17.14 7.64
C LEU A 236 -1.04 -18.44 7.18
N GLN A 237 0.13 -18.80 7.70
CA GLN A 237 0.69 -20.14 7.45
C GLN A 237 -0.17 -21.23 8.08
N GLY A 238 -0.84 -20.94 9.21
CA GLY A 238 -1.80 -21.84 9.84
C GLY A 238 -3.12 -22.00 9.06
N LYS A 239 -3.40 -21.13 8.09
CA LYS A 239 -4.66 -21.12 7.30
C LYS A 239 -4.41 -21.09 5.79
N PRO A 240 -3.70 -22.07 5.20
CA PRO A 240 -3.40 -22.07 3.76
C PRO A 240 -4.66 -22.09 2.89
N ASN A 241 -5.77 -22.65 3.37
CA ASN A 241 -7.05 -22.65 2.66
C ASN A 241 -7.56 -21.23 2.34
N VAL A 242 -7.23 -20.23 3.16
CA VAL A 242 -7.61 -18.83 2.92
C VAL A 242 -6.83 -18.25 1.74
N ILE A 243 -5.53 -18.56 1.63
CA ILE A 243 -4.70 -18.19 0.47
C ILE A 243 -5.17 -18.94 -0.78
N ALA A 244 -5.49 -20.23 -0.67
CA ALA A 244 -6.00 -21.03 -1.79
C ALA A 244 -7.32 -20.44 -2.32
N PHE A 245 -8.18 -19.99 -1.41
CA PHE A 245 -9.41 -19.32 -1.73
C PHE A 245 -9.17 -18.00 -2.48
N LEU A 246 -8.24 -17.15 -2.01
CA LEU A 246 -7.83 -15.93 -2.71
C LEU A 246 -7.34 -16.22 -4.14
N LEU A 247 -6.43 -17.18 -4.31
CA LEU A 247 -5.87 -17.52 -5.62
C LEU A 247 -6.95 -18.09 -6.56
N LYS A 248 -7.86 -18.92 -6.04
CA LYS A 248 -9.03 -19.39 -6.80
C LYS A 248 -9.88 -18.21 -7.28
N LYS A 249 -10.08 -17.18 -6.45
CA LYS A 249 -10.86 -15.99 -6.83
C LYS A 249 -10.16 -15.15 -7.88
N LEU A 250 -8.84 -14.97 -7.76
CA LEU A 250 -8.03 -14.33 -8.80
C LEU A 250 -8.16 -15.06 -10.14
N GLY A 251 -8.03 -16.40 -10.14
CA GLY A 251 -8.15 -17.20 -11.36
C GLY A 251 -9.55 -17.22 -11.97
N LEU A 252 -10.61 -17.01 -11.19
CA LEU A 252 -11.96 -16.82 -11.71
C LEU A 252 -12.15 -15.41 -12.28
N ALA A 253 -11.65 -14.37 -11.59
CA ALA A 253 -11.71 -12.99 -12.07
C ALA A 253 -10.97 -12.82 -13.39
N LEU A 254 -9.80 -13.43 -13.56
CA LEU A 254 -9.02 -13.40 -14.81
C LEU A 254 -9.72 -14.05 -16.02
N LYS A 255 -10.72 -14.91 -15.79
CA LYS A 255 -11.51 -15.54 -16.86
C LYS A 255 -12.73 -14.71 -17.25
N ASP A 256 -13.10 -13.73 -16.43
CA ASP A 256 -14.24 -12.86 -16.66
C ASP A 256 -13.78 -11.65 -17.49
N PRO A 257 -14.49 -11.25 -18.57
CA PRO A 257 -14.11 -10.09 -19.38
C PRO A 257 -14.02 -8.76 -18.61
N CYS A 258 -14.75 -8.63 -17.49
CA CYS A 258 -14.68 -7.46 -16.61
C CYS A 258 -13.55 -7.57 -15.57
N HIS A 259 -12.73 -8.64 -15.62
CA HIS A 259 -11.66 -8.92 -14.67
C HIS A 259 -12.14 -8.87 -13.22
N SER A 260 -13.33 -9.43 -12.96
CA SER A 260 -13.94 -9.39 -11.64
C SER A 260 -14.75 -10.64 -11.35
N HIS A 261 -14.87 -10.99 -10.07
CA HIS A 261 -15.67 -12.13 -9.64
C HIS A 261 -16.19 -11.91 -8.22
N MET A 262 -17.52 -12.01 -8.01
CA MET A 262 -18.17 -11.87 -6.70
C MET A 262 -17.81 -10.56 -5.96
N GLY A 263 -17.77 -9.45 -6.69
CA GLY A 263 -17.49 -8.12 -6.13
C GLY A 263 -16.00 -7.81 -5.92
N TRP A 264 -15.09 -8.68 -6.34
CA TRP A 264 -13.65 -8.47 -6.27
C TRP A 264 -13.03 -8.45 -7.66
N SER A 265 -12.23 -7.41 -7.97
CA SER A 265 -11.45 -7.34 -9.19
C SER A 265 -10.20 -8.24 -9.12
N ALA A 266 -9.68 -8.63 -10.28
CA ALA A 266 -8.40 -9.31 -10.39
C ALA A 266 -7.28 -8.44 -9.79
N GLN A 267 -7.31 -7.12 -10.03
CA GLN A 267 -6.44 -6.14 -9.39
C GLN A 267 -6.46 -6.25 -7.85
N LYS A 268 -7.63 -6.24 -7.21
CA LYS A 268 -7.73 -6.28 -5.74
C LYS A 268 -7.26 -7.62 -5.16
N CYS A 269 -7.55 -8.72 -5.84
CA CYS A 269 -7.02 -10.03 -5.48
C CYS A 269 -5.49 -10.06 -5.57
N ALA A 270 -4.90 -9.57 -6.66
CA ALA A 270 -3.46 -9.54 -6.85
C ALA A 270 -2.76 -8.57 -5.90
N ARG A 271 -3.36 -7.42 -5.60
CA ARG A 271 -2.89 -6.52 -4.53
C ARG A 271 -2.80 -7.25 -3.20
N THR A 272 -3.81 -8.06 -2.86
CA THR A 272 -3.79 -8.84 -1.63
C THR A 272 -2.65 -9.87 -1.64
N VAL A 273 -2.43 -10.58 -2.76
CA VAL A 273 -1.26 -11.47 -2.93
C VAL A 273 0.06 -10.71 -2.76
N HIS A 274 0.18 -9.52 -3.36
CA HIS A 274 1.34 -8.66 -3.27
C HIS A 274 1.61 -8.24 -1.81
N ARG A 275 0.58 -7.84 -1.07
CA ARG A 275 0.70 -7.48 0.36
C ARG A 275 1.11 -8.68 1.21
N LEU A 276 0.50 -9.83 1.00
CA LEU A 276 0.88 -11.08 1.66
C LEU A 276 2.35 -11.47 1.43
N ALA A 277 2.86 -11.24 0.22
CA ALA A 277 4.25 -11.55 -0.14
C ALA A 277 5.29 -10.69 0.61
N ARG A 278 4.89 -9.57 1.22
CA ARG A 278 5.82 -8.69 1.95
C ARG A 278 6.46 -9.40 3.15
N THR A 279 5.73 -10.30 3.82
CA THR A 279 6.26 -11.19 4.87
C THR A 279 7.12 -12.28 4.25
N ASP A 280 8.31 -12.55 4.81
CA ASP A 280 9.21 -13.62 4.34
C ASP A 280 8.57 -15.00 4.45
N ALA A 281 7.86 -15.22 5.56
CA ALA A 281 7.14 -16.45 5.87
C ALA A 281 6.14 -16.87 4.75
N ASN A 282 5.60 -15.91 4.00
CA ASN A 282 4.59 -16.16 2.97
C ASN A 282 5.19 -16.34 1.56
N LYS A 283 6.44 -15.90 1.33
CA LYS A 283 7.01 -15.85 -0.03
C LYS A 283 7.07 -17.23 -0.67
N THR A 284 7.57 -18.23 0.03
CA THR A 284 7.68 -19.61 -0.48
C THR A 284 6.30 -20.26 -0.62
N LEU A 285 5.46 -20.13 0.42
CA LEU A 285 4.10 -20.66 0.45
C LEU A 285 3.26 -20.17 -0.74
N LEU A 286 3.26 -18.87 -1.03
CA LEU A 286 2.50 -18.30 -2.15
C LEU A 286 2.92 -18.92 -3.50
N VAL A 287 4.22 -19.13 -3.71
CA VAL A 287 4.72 -19.73 -4.97
C VAL A 287 4.41 -21.22 -5.03
N GLU A 288 4.51 -21.96 -3.92
CA GLU A 288 4.07 -23.36 -3.83
C GLU A 288 2.59 -23.54 -4.12
N MET A 289 1.78 -22.57 -3.72
CA MET A 289 0.36 -22.48 -4.03
C MET A 289 0.06 -21.99 -5.44
N ASN A 290 1.09 -21.90 -6.29
CA ASN A 290 0.99 -21.57 -7.71
C ASN A 290 0.42 -20.16 -8.00
N CYS A 291 0.74 -19.18 -7.14
CA CYS A 291 0.36 -17.79 -7.39
C CYS A 291 0.95 -17.23 -8.69
N LEU A 292 2.17 -17.68 -9.08
CA LEU A 292 2.86 -17.20 -10.28
C LEU A 292 2.04 -17.40 -11.55
N THR A 293 1.28 -18.49 -11.67
CA THR A 293 0.40 -18.71 -12.83
C THR A 293 -0.58 -17.55 -13.02
N HIS A 294 -1.18 -17.09 -11.93
CA HIS A 294 -2.17 -16.02 -11.93
C HIS A 294 -1.52 -14.64 -12.12
N LEU A 295 -0.39 -14.40 -11.44
CA LEU A 295 0.33 -13.13 -11.54
C LEU A 295 0.92 -12.92 -12.94
N VAL A 296 1.48 -13.96 -13.57
CA VAL A 296 2.01 -13.87 -14.93
C VAL A 296 0.90 -13.58 -15.94
N GLU A 297 -0.29 -14.16 -15.75
CA GLU A 297 -1.42 -13.86 -16.63
C GLU A 297 -1.91 -12.42 -16.43
N LEU A 298 -2.06 -11.97 -15.19
CA LEU A 298 -2.45 -10.60 -14.88
C LEU A 298 -1.42 -9.57 -15.37
N ALA A 299 -0.12 -9.89 -15.33
CA ALA A 299 0.94 -8.99 -15.80
C ALA A 299 0.86 -8.67 -17.31
N LYS A 300 0.20 -9.51 -18.09
CA LYS A 300 -0.06 -9.30 -19.52
C LYS A 300 -1.29 -8.42 -19.78
N SER A 301 -2.03 -8.04 -18.74
CA SER A 301 -3.20 -7.17 -18.87
C SER A 301 -2.84 -5.82 -19.49
N GLY A 302 -3.76 -5.27 -20.28
CA GLY A 302 -3.67 -3.90 -20.77
C GLY A 302 -3.98 -2.84 -19.70
N ASN A 303 -4.50 -3.25 -18.54
CA ASN A 303 -4.72 -2.37 -17.40
C ASN A 303 -3.41 -2.17 -16.63
N VAL A 304 -2.93 -0.92 -16.56
CA VAL A 304 -1.65 -0.58 -15.92
C VAL A 304 -1.65 -0.88 -14.42
N ASP A 305 -2.77 -0.70 -13.72
CA ASP A 305 -2.81 -0.97 -12.28
C ASP A 305 -2.83 -2.46 -11.97
N GLU A 306 -3.48 -3.28 -12.81
CA GLU A 306 -3.35 -4.74 -12.75
C GLU A 306 -1.92 -5.20 -13.00
N GLN A 307 -1.27 -4.62 -14.01
CA GLN A 307 0.13 -4.91 -14.32
C GLN A 307 1.07 -4.50 -13.18
N ARG A 308 0.82 -3.35 -12.53
CA ARG A 308 1.59 -2.90 -11.35
C ARG A 308 1.49 -3.88 -10.19
N GLU A 309 0.29 -4.34 -9.84
CA GLU A 309 0.13 -5.30 -8.73
C GLU A 309 0.75 -6.65 -9.06
N ALA A 310 0.59 -7.13 -10.30
CA ALA A 310 1.14 -8.40 -10.74
C ALA A 310 2.68 -8.40 -10.73
N VAL A 311 3.30 -7.41 -11.36
CA VAL A 311 4.76 -7.31 -11.46
C VAL A 311 5.37 -6.97 -10.09
N GLY A 312 4.72 -6.11 -9.30
CA GLY A 312 5.13 -5.82 -7.93
C GLY A 312 5.12 -7.06 -7.03
N ALA A 313 4.09 -7.91 -7.12
CA ALA A 313 4.07 -9.18 -6.40
C ALA A 313 5.24 -10.09 -6.83
N ILE A 314 5.48 -10.24 -8.13
CA ILE A 314 6.60 -11.06 -8.65
C ILE A 314 7.96 -10.51 -8.16
N GLN A 315 8.13 -9.19 -8.16
CA GLN A 315 9.31 -8.51 -7.62
C GLN A 315 9.53 -8.87 -6.15
N VAL A 316 8.51 -8.73 -5.30
CA VAL A 316 8.62 -9.04 -3.86
C VAL A 316 8.91 -10.53 -3.63
N LEU A 317 8.29 -11.42 -4.41
CA LEU A 317 8.52 -12.87 -4.34
C LEU A 317 9.95 -13.25 -4.73
N SER A 318 10.61 -12.47 -5.60
CA SER A 318 11.96 -12.75 -6.11
C SER A 318 13.08 -12.52 -5.09
N PHE A 319 12.81 -11.85 -3.95
CA PHE A 319 13.78 -11.71 -2.87
C PHE A 319 14.09 -13.03 -2.15
N HIS A 320 13.23 -14.04 -2.29
CA HIS A 320 13.50 -15.36 -1.70
C HIS A 320 14.22 -16.28 -2.70
N LYS A 321 15.37 -16.84 -2.30
CA LYS A 321 16.22 -17.68 -3.18
C LYS A 321 15.47 -18.86 -3.82
N ASP A 322 14.66 -19.60 -3.06
CA ASP A 322 13.89 -20.72 -3.62
C ASP A 322 12.87 -20.31 -4.69
N ASN A 323 12.33 -19.10 -4.56
CA ASN A 323 11.40 -18.56 -5.54
C ASN A 323 12.12 -18.10 -6.81
N GLN A 324 13.37 -17.64 -6.70
CA GLN A 324 14.18 -17.27 -7.87
C GLN A 324 14.32 -18.44 -8.84
N ILE A 325 14.59 -19.64 -8.32
CA ILE A 325 14.67 -20.87 -9.12
C ILE A 325 13.35 -21.13 -9.85
N LYS A 326 12.20 -21.06 -9.14
CA LYS A 326 10.88 -21.30 -9.73
C LYS A 326 10.53 -20.25 -10.78
N ILE A 327 10.81 -18.97 -10.52
CA ILE A 327 10.61 -17.86 -11.47
C ILE A 327 11.44 -18.08 -12.74
N LEU A 328 12.68 -18.55 -12.60
CA LEU A 328 13.63 -18.64 -13.70
C LEU A 328 13.41 -19.86 -14.60
N TYR A 329 13.12 -21.01 -13.99
CA TYR A 329 13.11 -22.30 -14.66
C TYR A 329 11.72 -22.85 -14.98
N ASP A 330 10.64 -22.14 -14.64
CA ASP A 330 9.30 -22.53 -15.07
C ASP A 330 9.14 -22.38 -16.61
N THR A 331 9.25 -23.52 -17.30
CA THR A 331 9.19 -23.60 -18.76
C THR A 331 7.80 -23.36 -19.33
N LYS A 332 6.74 -23.48 -18.51
CA LYS A 332 5.35 -23.26 -18.93
C LYS A 332 5.00 -21.77 -18.84
N LEU A 333 5.32 -21.14 -17.72
CA LEU A 333 5.01 -19.73 -17.48
C LEU A 333 5.94 -18.78 -18.22
N LYS A 334 7.21 -19.20 -18.44
CA LYS A 334 8.25 -18.39 -19.10
C LYS A 334 8.33 -16.98 -18.50
N VAL A 335 8.36 -16.89 -17.16
CA VAL A 335 8.22 -15.63 -16.41
C VAL A 335 9.22 -14.58 -16.90
N VAL A 336 10.49 -14.95 -17.08
CA VAL A 336 11.53 -14.03 -17.56
C VAL A 336 11.23 -13.46 -18.95
N ASP A 337 10.70 -14.27 -19.88
CA ASP A 337 10.35 -13.80 -21.21
C ASP A 337 9.19 -12.80 -21.17
N VAL A 338 8.20 -13.05 -20.29
CA VAL A 338 7.07 -12.13 -20.07
C VAL A 338 7.56 -10.82 -19.47
N LEU A 339 8.39 -10.85 -18.42
CA LEU A 339 8.93 -9.65 -17.79
C LEU A 339 9.80 -8.84 -18.76
N ARG A 340 10.62 -9.50 -19.60
CA ARG A 340 11.41 -8.82 -20.64
C ARG A 340 10.50 -8.08 -21.60
N TYR A 341 9.48 -8.74 -22.12
CA TYR A 341 8.51 -8.12 -23.01
C TYR A 341 7.82 -6.91 -22.35
N ILE A 342 7.40 -7.04 -21.09
CA ILE A 342 6.79 -5.93 -20.33
C ILE A 342 7.77 -4.76 -20.19
N LYS A 343 9.03 -5.01 -19.83
CA LYS A 343 10.07 -3.96 -19.71
C LYS A 343 10.23 -3.16 -21.00
N GLU A 344 10.18 -3.83 -22.15
CA GLU A 344 10.34 -3.25 -23.48
C GLU A 344 9.09 -2.50 -23.97
N THR A 345 7.90 -2.89 -23.52
CA THR A 345 6.62 -2.38 -24.08
C THR A 345 5.83 -1.47 -23.15
N THR A 346 5.98 -1.61 -21.83
CA THR A 346 5.24 -0.77 -20.87
C THR A 346 5.73 0.67 -20.97
N SER A 347 4.81 1.63 -20.88
CA SER A 347 5.14 3.05 -20.71
C SER A 347 5.31 3.41 -19.22
N ASP A 348 4.78 2.57 -18.32
CA ASP A 348 4.74 2.83 -16.90
C ASP A 348 6.11 2.66 -16.23
N LYS A 349 6.59 3.73 -15.59
CA LYS A 349 7.91 3.73 -14.95
C LYS A 349 7.98 2.83 -13.72
N VAL A 350 6.87 2.65 -12.99
CA VAL A 350 6.83 1.81 -11.79
C VAL A 350 6.94 0.35 -12.18
N VAL A 351 6.17 -0.09 -13.18
CA VAL A 351 6.28 -1.44 -13.74
C VAL A 351 7.69 -1.71 -14.26
N ARG A 352 8.27 -0.79 -15.06
CA ARG A 352 9.61 -0.97 -15.61
C ARG A 352 10.67 -1.15 -14.51
N LYS A 353 10.63 -0.31 -13.47
CA LYS A 353 11.53 -0.40 -12.31
C LYS A 353 11.34 -1.69 -11.51
N ALA A 354 10.09 -2.14 -11.35
CA ALA A 354 9.81 -3.41 -10.69
C ALA A 354 10.41 -4.61 -11.43
N VAL A 355 10.35 -4.61 -12.77
CA VAL A 355 11.04 -5.62 -13.59
C VAL A 355 12.55 -5.54 -13.42
N GLU A 356 13.14 -4.34 -13.39
CA GLU A 356 14.59 -4.16 -13.23
C GLU A 356 15.10 -4.71 -11.89
N VAL A 357 14.41 -4.43 -10.79
CA VAL A 357 14.72 -5.02 -9.48
C VAL A 357 14.52 -6.53 -9.50
N THR A 358 13.49 -7.04 -10.19
CA THR A 358 13.30 -8.49 -10.31
C THR A 358 14.48 -9.14 -11.03
N PHE A 359 14.98 -8.55 -12.13
CA PHE A 359 16.17 -9.04 -12.82
C PHE A 359 17.44 -8.92 -11.97
N TRP A 360 17.58 -7.85 -11.18
CA TRP A 360 18.66 -7.70 -10.21
C TRP A 360 18.67 -8.85 -9.19
N ASN A 361 17.51 -9.16 -8.60
CA ASN A 361 17.39 -10.25 -7.64
C ASN A 361 17.72 -11.61 -8.25
N LEU A 362 17.46 -11.80 -9.55
CA LEU A 362 17.74 -13.04 -10.29
C LEU A 362 19.16 -13.10 -10.87
N GLN A 363 20.01 -12.09 -10.68
CA GLN A 363 21.26 -11.91 -11.43
C GLN A 363 22.21 -13.12 -11.36
N GLU A 364 22.41 -13.68 -10.17
CA GLU A 364 23.33 -14.81 -9.94
C GLU A 364 22.91 -16.03 -10.77
N GLU A 365 21.60 -16.26 -10.87
CA GLU A 365 21.05 -17.40 -11.60
C GLU A 365 20.89 -17.11 -13.10
N LEU A 366 20.62 -15.86 -13.49
CA LEU A 366 20.56 -15.43 -14.89
C LEU A 366 21.90 -15.61 -15.60
N GLN A 367 23.03 -15.34 -14.92
CA GLN A 367 24.37 -15.55 -15.49
C GLN A 367 24.64 -17.03 -15.85
N LYS A 368 23.97 -17.97 -15.18
CA LYS A 368 24.18 -19.42 -15.33
C LYS A 368 23.34 -20.03 -16.45
N ASN A 369 22.57 -19.24 -17.19
CA ASN A 369 21.60 -19.78 -18.16
C ASN A 369 21.50 -18.98 -19.46
N LYS A 370 20.49 -19.32 -20.29
CA LYS A 370 20.26 -18.72 -21.61
C LYS A 370 20.00 -17.19 -21.58
N TYR A 371 19.68 -16.64 -20.42
CA TYR A 371 19.38 -15.23 -20.21
C TYR A 371 20.58 -14.41 -19.73
N LYS A 372 21.80 -14.95 -19.73
CA LYS A 372 23.02 -14.22 -19.33
C LYS A 372 23.19 -12.82 -19.96
N ASN A 373 22.67 -12.62 -21.17
CA ASN A 373 22.73 -11.31 -21.86
C ASN A 373 21.87 -10.23 -21.18
N LEU A 374 20.88 -10.62 -20.37
CA LEU A 374 20.10 -9.67 -19.56
C LEU A 374 20.95 -9.08 -18.43
N VAL A 375 21.99 -9.80 -17.98
CA VAL A 375 22.92 -9.36 -16.94
C VAL A 375 24.03 -8.48 -17.55
N SER A 376 24.52 -8.83 -18.75
CA SER A 376 25.59 -8.06 -19.41
C SER A 376 25.22 -6.61 -19.74
N LEU A 377 23.92 -6.28 -19.81
CA LEU A 377 23.45 -4.89 -19.94
C LEU A 377 23.82 -4.02 -18.73
N TYR A 378 23.91 -4.63 -17.54
CA TYR A 378 24.27 -3.95 -16.30
C TYR A 378 25.78 -3.91 -16.10
N GLU A 379 26.51 -4.95 -16.52
CA GLU A 379 27.98 -5.02 -16.42
C GLU A 379 28.71 -4.15 -17.46
N GLN A 380 28.14 -3.94 -18.66
CA GLN A 380 28.81 -3.19 -19.72
C GLN A 380 28.90 -1.68 -19.49
N LYS A 381 28.21 -1.13 -18.48
CA LYS A 381 28.19 0.32 -18.23
C LYS A 381 29.07 0.82 -17.09
N ASN A 382 29.50 -0.01 -16.13
CA ASN A 382 30.50 0.36 -15.11
C ASN A 382 31.10 -0.91 -14.46
N GLY A 383 32.42 -1.00 -14.34
CA GLY A 383 33.10 -1.99 -13.46
C GLY A 383 33.30 -1.44 -12.03
N PRO A 384 33.63 -2.29 -11.03
CA PRO A 384 34.46 -3.48 -11.19
C PRO A 384 33.71 -4.82 -11.19
N SER A 385 34.20 -5.68 -12.08
CA SER A 385 33.81 -7.08 -12.34
C SER A 385 33.69 -7.96 -11.09
N ALA A 386 33.02 -9.10 -11.26
CA ALA A 386 32.98 -10.32 -10.42
C ALA A 386 34.32 -10.76 -9.74
N ALA A 387 35.43 -10.08 -10.01
CA ALA A 387 36.67 -10.13 -9.25
C ALA A 387 36.55 -9.62 -7.79
N ALA A 388 35.62 -8.73 -7.47
CA ALA A 388 35.43 -8.25 -6.09
C ALA A 388 34.92 -9.33 -5.11
N MET A 389 34.36 -10.43 -5.62
CA MET A 389 33.86 -11.54 -4.80
C MET A 389 34.96 -12.54 -4.39
N LYS A 390 36.22 -12.35 -4.83
CA LYS A 390 37.34 -13.28 -4.57
C LYS A 390 38.45 -12.76 -3.65
N SER A 391 38.36 -11.55 -3.11
CA SER A 391 39.31 -11.12 -2.07
C SER A 391 38.80 -11.56 -0.69
N GLU A 392 39.35 -12.67 -0.20
CA GLU A 392 39.49 -12.89 1.23
C GLU A 392 40.39 -11.77 1.80
N GLU A 393 40.04 -11.27 2.98
CA GLU A 393 40.59 -10.08 3.68
C GLU A 393 40.09 -8.71 3.16
N SER A 394 39.06 -8.19 3.83
CA SER A 394 38.55 -6.83 3.71
C SER A 394 39.61 -5.80 4.08
N HIS A 395 40.28 -5.25 3.07
CA HIS A 395 40.94 -3.95 3.17
C HIS A 395 40.00 -2.95 2.50
N GLY A 396 39.62 -1.89 3.23
CA GLY A 396 38.56 -0.95 2.88
C GLY A 396 38.69 -0.36 1.47
N VAL A 397 37.56 0.11 0.93
CA VAL A 397 37.56 0.89 -0.31
C VAL A 397 38.55 2.04 -0.14
N PRO A 398 39.58 2.17 -1.01
CA PRO A 398 40.58 3.22 -0.86
C PRO A 398 39.90 4.58 -1.00
N VAL A 399 40.16 5.45 -0.03
CA VAL A 399 39.63 6.81 0.02
C VAL A 399 40.18 7.60 -1.17
N LYS A 400 39.41 7.69 -2.25
CA LYS A 400 39.65 8.69 -3.30
C LYS A 400 39.31 10.06 -2.70
N ASP A 401 40.19 11.03 -2.87
CA ASP A 401 40.02 12.43 -2.40
C ASP A 401 40.14 12.71 -0.88
N GLY A 402 40.56 11.73 -0.07
CA GLY A 402 40.86 11.93 1.36
C GLY A 402 39.66 12.16 2.28
N LYS A 403 38.42 12.05 1.78
CA LYS A 403 37.18 12.19 2.57
C LYS A 403 36.36 10.90 2.58
N VAL A 404 35.69 10.60 3.69
CA VAL A 404 34.79 9.44 3.80
C VAL A 404 33.53 9.68 2.97
N HIS A 405 33.19 8.71 2.11
CA HIS A 405 31.94 8.74 1.35
C HIS A 405 30.83 8.04 2.14
N ILE A 406 29.75 8.76 2.40
CA ILE A 406 28.55 8.28 3.07
C ILE A 406 27.42 8.17 2.04
N LEU A 407 26.79 7.01 1.95
CA LEU A 407 25.51 6.86 1.27
C LEU A 407 24.38 6.84 2.29
N ILE A 408 23.37 7.66 2.07
CA ILE A 408 22.12 7.63 2.84
C ILE A 408 21.11 6.79 2.04
N SER A 409 20.79 5.61 2.58
CA SER A 409 19.75 4.73 2.07
C SER A 409 18.45 5.02 2.79
N TYR A 410 17.41 5.45 2.07
CA TYR A 410 16.18 5.92 2.70
C TYR A 410 14.94 5.79 1.82
N GLU A 411 13.77 5.95 2.45
CA GLU A 411 12.50 6.07 1.75
C GLU A 411 12.07 7.54 1.65
N GLN A 412 11.48 7.92 0.51
CA GLN A 412 11.25 9.31 0.10
C GLN A 412 10.43 10.13 1.12
N SER A 413 9.51 9.53 1.87
CA SER A 413 8.75 10.23 2.92
C SER A 413 9.64 10.80 4.03
N ASN A 414 10.85 10.28 4.22
CA ASN A 414 11.82 10.76 5.20
C ASN A 414 12.81 11.79 4.62
N GLN A 415 12.66 12.20 3.36
CA GLN A 415 13.60 13.06 2.63
C GLN A 415 13.89 14.39 3.34
N GLU A 416 12.87 15.05 3.90
CA GLU A 416 13.04 16.36 4.53
C GLU A 416 14.02 16.31 5.71
N MET A 417 13.86 15.32 6.60
CA MET A 417 14.77 15.14 7.74
C MET A 417 16.18 14.75 7.28
N LEU A 418 16.29 13.90 6.26
CA LEU A 418 17.58 13.42 5.78
C LEU A 418 18.37 14.46 5.01
N ILE A 419 17.70 15.43 4.38
CA ILE A 419 18.34 16.62 3.85
C ILE A 419 19.01 17.42 4.97
N LYS A 420 18.34 17.60 6.12
CA LYS A 420 18.91 18.30 7.29
C LYS A 420 20.14 17.55 7.83
N ILE A 421 20.04 16.23 7.98
CA ILE A 421 21.16 15.38 8.41
C ILE A 421 22.32 15.47 7.41
N ARG A 422 22.05 15.34 6.12
CA ARG A 422 23.05 15.46 5.04
C ARG A 422 23.79 16.79 5.12
N ASP A 423 23.06 17.90 5.25
CA ASP A 423 23.65 19.23 5.23
C ASP A 423 24.59 19.46 6.44
N ILE A 424 24.29 18.85 7.59
CA ILE A 424 25.18 18.87 8.77
C ILE A 424 26.40 17.95 8.61
N LEU A 425 26.27 16.84 7.88
CA LEU A 425 27.35 15.87 7.66
C LEU A 425 28.30 16.28 6.53
N LYS A 426 27.85 17.11 5.57
CA LYS A 426 28.63 17.53 4.39
C LYS A 426 29.88 18.36 4.71
N ASP A 427 29.94 18.97 5.88
CA ASP A 427 31.11 19.72 6.34
C ASP A 427 32.33 18.79 6.48
N ASP A 428 32.09 17.56 6.97
CA ASP A 428 33.13 16.59 7.31
C ASP A 428 33.25 15.44 6.28
N TYR A 429 32.17 15.15 5.54
CA TYR A 429 32.04 13.94 4.72
C TYR A 429 31.49 14.20 3.31
N VAL A 430 31.74 13.29 2.37
CA VAL A 430 31.08 13.30 1.06
C VAL A 430 29.77 12.51 1.16
N VAL A 431 28.65 13.22 1.26
CA VAL A 431 27.34 12.59 1.53
C VAL A 431 26.48 12.52 0.27
N HIS A 432 26.16 11.31 -0.16
CA HIS A 432 25.28 11.02 -1.28
C HIS A 432 23.90 10.56 -0.79
N MET A 433 22.85 11.09 -1.41
CA MET A 433 21.47 10.64 -1.27
C MET A 433 21.01 10.18 -2.65
N ASN A 434 20.66 8.90 -2.79
CA ASN A 434 20.15 8.38 -4.06
C ASN A 434 18.70 8.85 -4.23
N ASN A 435 18.49 9.78 -5.17
CA ASN A 435 17.16 10.17 -5.62
C ASN A 435 16.75 9.45 -6.91
N ASP A 436 17.71 8.82 -7.58
CA ASP A 436 17.47 8.03 -8.79
C ASP A 436 17.45 6.54 -8.44
N ASN A 437 16.26 5.93 -8.50
CA ASN A 437 16.05 4.53 -8.16
C ASN A 437 16.41 3.58 -9.32
N THR A 438 17.31 3.98 -10.23
CA THR A 438 17.85 3.04 -11.22
C THR A 438 18.85 2.12 -10.53
N ILE A 439 18.82 0.84 -10.90
CA ILE A 439 19.71 -0.18 -10.31
C ILE A 439 21.19 0.14 -10.55
N GLU A 440 21.53 0.72 -11.70
CA GLU A 440 22.91 1.09 -12.06
C GLU A 440 23.48 2.18 -11.14
N VAL A 441 22.70 3.22 -10.85
CA VAL A 441 23.11 4.33 -9.96
C VAL A 441 23.19 3.83 -8.53
N MET A 442 22.22 3.02 -8.10
CA MET A 442 22.19 2.39 -6.78
C MET A 442 23.45 1.54 -6.53
N ALA A 443 23.79 0.63 -7.47
CA ALA A 443 24.95 -0.26 -7.32
C ALA A 443 26.26 0.53 -7.19
N LYS A 444 26.49 1.49 -8.08
CA LYS A 444 27.69 2.35 -8.05
C LYS A 444 27.80 3.13 -6.74
N ALA A 445 26.69 3.70 -6.26
CA ALA A 445 26.68 4.45 -5.01
C ALA A 445 27.05 3.58 -3.81
N VAL A 446 26.56 2.33 -3.77
CA VAL A 446 26.92 1.36 -2.73
C VAL A 446 28.40 0.98 -2.83
N GLU A 447 28.91 0.71 -4.03
CA GLU A 447 30.32 0.36 -4.27
C GLU A 447 31.29 1.47 -3.84
N GLU A 448 30.96 2.74 -4.11
CA GLU A 448 31.77 3.91 -3.75
C GLU A 448 31.65 4.32 -2.27
N ALA A 449 30.56 3.93 -1.59
CA ALA A 449 30.35 4.26 -0.20
C ALA A 449 31.32 3.52 0.73
N HIS A 450 31.83 4.25 1.72
CA HIS A 450 32.60 3.70 2.84
C HIS A 450 31.65 3.34 3.99
N VAL A 451 30.67 4.20 4.25
CA VAL A 451 29.63 4.04 5.27
C VAL A 451 28.26 4.21 4.63
N ILE A 452 27.31 3.38 5.02
CA ILE A 452 25.91 3.44 4.58
C ILE A 452 25.03 3.72 5.80
N LEU A 453 24.31 4.83 5.77
CA LEU A 453 23.26 5.12 6.74
C LEU A 453 21.98 4.43 6.26
N MET A 454 21.56 3.38 6.97
CA MET A 454 20.34 2.65 6.68
C MET A 454 19.19 3.30 7.46
N CYS A 455 18.47 4.21 6.81
CA CYS A 455 17.43 5.05 7.42
C CYS A 455 16.07 4.36 7.34
N MET A 456 15.77 3.57 8.37
CA MET A 456 14.66 2.63 8.46
C MET A 456 13.36 3.27 8.94
N SER A 457 12.30 2.92 8.24
CA SER A 457 10.89 3.11 8.57
C SER A 457 10.10 1.89 8.11
N ARG A 458 8.80 1.81 8.38
CA ARG A 458 7.94 0.77 7.83
C ARG A 458 7.90 0.83 6.31
N LYS A 459 7.79 2.03 5.73
CA LYS A 459 7.82 2.23 4.27
C LYS A 459 9.16 1.79 3.68
N TYR A 460 10.27 2.02 4.39
CA TYR A 460 11.58 1.51 4.01
C TYR A 460 11.61 -0.02 3.93
N LYS A 461 11.10 -0.73 4.95
CA LYS A 461 11.05 -2.21 4.97
C LYS A 461 10.29 -2.78 3.76
N TYR A 462 9.25 -2.09 3.31
CA TYR A 462 8.41 -2.56 2.21
C TYR A 462 8.78 -1.96 0.84
N ASN A 463 9.87 -1.20 0.75
CA ASN A 463 10.37 -0.65 -0.51
C ASN A 463 11.40 -1.61 -1.13
N PRO A 464 11.10 -2.25 -2.27
CA PRO A 464 12.01 -3.20 -2.91
C PRO A 464 13.35 -2.60 -3.33
N HIS A 465 13.41 -1.31 -3.66
CA HIS A 465 14.66 -0.65 -4.02
C HIS A 465 15.56 -0.50 -2.79
N CYS A 466 14.99 -0.07 -1.66
CA CYS A 466 15.72 0.01 -0.39
C CYS A 466 16.22 -1.38 0.05
N GLN A 467 15.39 -2.42 -0.09
CA GLN A 467 15.80 -3.79 0.22
C GLN A 467 16.95 -4.24 -0.69
N ALA A 468 16.85 -4.05 -2.02
CA ALA A 468 17.92 -4.42 -2.95
C ALA A 468 19.23 -3.65 -2.70
N GLU A 469 19.17 -2.36 -2.37
CA GLU A 469 20.34 -1.52 -2.06
C GLU A 469 21.08 -2.05 -0.82
N ILE A 470 20.34 -2.34 0.25
CA ILE A 470 20.93 -2.83 1.50
C ILE A 470 21.40 -4.27 1.39
N GLU A 471 20.64 -5.17 0.76
CA GLU A 471 21.11 -6.55 0.54
C GLU A 471 22.43 -6.57 -0.23
N TYR A 472 22.56 -5.71 -1.26
CA TYR A 472 23.80 -5.55 -1.99
C TYR A 472 24.94 -4.96 -1.13
N ALA A 473 24.64 -3.95 -0.31
CA ALA A 473 25.59 -3.43 0.67
C ALA A 473 26.10 -4.50 1.65
N PHE A 474 25.21 -5.38 2.11
CA PHE A 474 25.56 -6.51 2.97
C PHE A 474 26.43 -7.54 2.24
N GLN A 475 26.14 -7.86 0.98
CA GLN A 475 26.96 -8.75 0.16
C GLN A 475 28.39 -8.21 -0.02
N LEU A 476 28.53 -6.90 -0.22
CA LEU A 476 29.82 -6.21 -0.29
C LEU A 476 30.46 -5.95 1.08
N LYS A 477 29.86 -6.45 2.17
CA LYS A 477 30.33 -6.28 3.56
C LYS A 477 30.57 -4.81 3.93
N LYS A 478 29.73 -3.91 3.42
CA LYS A 478 29.80 -2.46 3.70
C LYS A 478 29.52 -2.19 5.17
N ARG A 479 30.09 -1.09 5.69
CA ARG A 479 29.78 -0.58 7.03
C ARG A 479 28.40 0.05 7.01
N ILE A 480 27.45 -0.54 7.73
CA ILE A 480 26.06 -0.08 7.79
C ILE A 480 25.76 0.44 9.20
N ILE A 481 25.33 1.71 9.28
CA ILE A 481 24.85 2.34 10.51
C ILE A 481 23.31 2.38 10.46
N PRO A 482 22.62 1.63 11.32
CA PRO A 482 21.17 1.66 11.42
C PRO A 482 20.64 2.97 12.00
N VAL A 483 19.64 3.55 11.33
CA VAL A 483 19.00 4.81 11.76
C VAL A 483 17.47 4.61 11.74
N ILE A 484 16.77 4.89 12.83
CA ILE A 484 15.30 4.83 12.91
C ILE A 484 14.72 6.19 12.55
N MET A 485 13.83 6.22 11.56
CA MET A 485 13.17 7.44 11.05
C MET A 485 11.69 7.54 11.43
N GLU A 486 11.09 6.47 11.97
CA GLU A 486 9.66 6.38 12.29
C GLU A 486 9.45 6.06 13.78
N ARG A 487 8.57 6.83 14.43
CA ARG A 487 8.39 6.74 15.88
C ARG A 487 7.70 5.44 16.27
N GLY A 488 8.33 4.68 17.15
CA GLY A 488 7.80 3.39 17.61
C GLY A 488 7.97 2.25 16.59
N TYR A 489 8.60 2.51 15.44
CA TYR A 489 8.94 1.46 14.50
C TYR A 489 10.02 0.53 15.07
N ARG A 490 9.80 -0.77 14.94
CA ARG A 490 10.76 -1.81 15.30
C ARG A 490 11.02 -2.68 14.08
N PRO A 491 12.26 -2.75 13.59
CA PRO A 491 12.61 -3.66 12.52
C PRO A 491 12.32 -5.12 12.87
N ASP A 492 11.72 -5.84 11.94
CA ASP A 492 11.36 -7.26 12.01
C ASP A 492 11.56 -7.93 10.64
N GLY A 493 11.32 -9.24 10.53
CA GLY A 493 11.53 -10.02 9.29
C GLY A 493 12.96 -9.90 8.75
N TRP A 494 13.10 -9.82 7.41
CA TRP A 494 14.38 -9.66 6.73
C TRP A 494 15.24 -8.53 7.29
N LEU A 495 14.64 -7.38 7.62
CA LEU A 495 15.37 -6.21 8.11
C LEU A 495 15.87 -6.43 9.54
N GLY A 496 15.05 -7.06 10.39
CA GLY A 496 15.46 -7.48 11.74
C GLY A 496 16.60 -8.50 11.71
N LEU A 497 16.54 -9.49 10.82
CA LEU A 497 17.58 -10.49 10.62
C LEU A 497 18.91 -9.86 10.19
N LEU A 498 18.85 -8.91 9.25
CA LEU A 498 20.04 -8.19 8.77
C LEU A 498 20.69 -7.33 9.86
N LEU A 499 19.89 -6.69 10.72
CA LEU A 499 20.37 -5.84 11.79
C LEU A 499 21.14 -6.59 12.87
N GLY A 500 20.64 -7.76 13.31
CA GLY A 500 21.20 -8.50 14.43
C GLY A 500 21.21 -7.67 15.73
N THR A 501 22.36 -7.58 16.40
CA THR A 501 22.55 -6.85 17.67
C THR A 501 23.10 -5.42 17.50
N ARG A 502 23.08 -4.87 16.28
CA ARG A 502 23.62 -3.52 16.03
C ARG A 502 22.86 -2.43 16.77
N ILE A 503 23.59 -1.46 17.29
CA ILE A 503 23.03 -0.24 17.89
C ILE A 503 22.45 0.62 16.76
N PHE A 504 21.28 1.22 17.02
CA PHE A 504 20.61 2.12 16.08
C PHE A 504 20.45 3.52 16.66
N PHE A 505 20.44 4.52 15.77
CA PHE A 505 20.27 5.92 16.13
C PHE A 505 18.85 6.37 15.82
N ASP A 506 18.16 6.98 16.79
CA ASP A 506 16.75 7.36 16.66
C ASP A 506 16.60 8.83 16.24
N PHE A 507 16.19 9.03 14.99
CA PHE A 507 15.86 10.32 14.37
C PHE A 507 14.36 10.43 14.07
N SER A 508 13.51 9.65 14.75
CA SER A 508 12.05 9.67 14.57
C SER A 508 11.33 10.91 15.14
N GLY A 509 12.09 11.90 15.60
CA GLY A 509 11.58 13.07 16.34
C GLY A 509 11.39 12.84 17.84
N LYS A 510 11.80 11.67 18.37
CA LYS A 510 11.78 11.40 19.82
C LYS A 510 12.77 12.26 20.61
N TYR A 511 13.90 12.63 20.00
CA TYR A 511 14.98 13.39 20.61
C TYR A 511 15.36 14.60 19.73
N PRO A 512 15.97 15.65 20.30
CA PRO A 512 16.50 16.78 19.52
C PRO A 512 17.54 16.34 18.49
N LEU A 513 17.49 16.93 17.29
CA LEU A 513 18.37 16.60 16.18
C LEU A 513 19.84 16.86 16.52
N GLU A 514 20.11 17.98 17.19
CA GLU A 514 21.45 18.47 17.52
C GLU A 514 22.18 17.49 18.44
N GLN A 515 21.46 16.83 19.34
CA GLN A 515 22.03 15.82 20.22
C GLN A 515 22.34 14.53 19.45
N LYS A 516 21.39 14.04 18.65
CA LYS A 516 21.54 12.76 17.94
C LYS A 516 22.54 12.81 16.81
N ILE A 517 22.73 13.96 16.17
CA ILE A 517 23.75 14.09 15.13
C ILE A 517 25.17 14.02 15.68
N ILE A 518 25.42 14.46 16.91
CA ILE A 518 26.72 14.31 17.57
C ILE A 518 27.02 12.83 17.81
N GLU A 519 26.05 12.08 18.35
CA GLU A 519 26.18 10.63 18.54
C GLU A 519 26.46 9.91 17.20
N LEU A 520 25.74 10.29 16.14
CA LEU A 520 25.94 9.74 14.80
C LEU A 520 27.33 10.07 14.22
N LYS A 521 27.81 11.31 14.35
CA LYS A 521 29.16 11.72 13.91
C LYS A 521 30.25 10.93 14.64
N HIS A 522 30.09 10.70 15.94
CA HIS A 522 31.03 9.86 16.70
C HIS A 522 31.09 8.43 16.17
N GLU A 523 29.93 7.84 15.85
CA GLU A 523 29.87 6.48 15.29
C GLU A 523 30.53 6.40 13.91
N ILE A 524 30.22 7.34 13.01
CA ILE A 524 30.85 7.41 11.67
C ILE A 524 32.38 7.53 11.81
N ALA A 525 32.85 8.40 12.69
CA ALA A 525 34.28 8.61 12.93
C ALA A 525 34.95 7.40 13.60
N TYR A 526 34.23 6.66 14.44
CA TYR A 526 34.72 5.42 15.05
C TYR A 526 34.95 4.34 14.00
N PHE A 527 33.98 4.14 13.09
CA PHE A 527 34.11 3.19 11.98
C PHE A 527 35.27 3.53 11.06
N TYR A 528 35.47 4.83 10.77
CA TYR A 528 36.58 5.26 9.93
C TYR A 528 37.96 5.01 10.57
N ARG A 529 38.10 5.25 11.88
CA ARG A 529 39.40 5.18 12.56
C ARG A 529 39.90 3.76 12.84
N HIS A 530 39.03 2.75 12.81
CA HIS A 530 39.41 1.35 13.07
C HIS A 530 39.59 0.52 11.80
N ASP A 531 39.63 1.16 10.63
CA ASP A 531 39.85 0.55 9.30
C ASP A 531 41.10 1.11 8.57
N VAL A 532 41.99 1.83 9.28
CA VAL A 532 43.33 2.25 8.79
C VAL A 532 44.42 1.41 9.42
#